data_AF-A0A0D6SS89-F1
#
_entry.id   AF-A0A0D6SS89-F1
#
_cell.length_a   1.000
_cell.length_b   1.000
_cell.length_c   1.000
_cell.angle_alpha   90.00
_cell.angle_beta   90.00
_cell.angle_gamma   90.00
#
_symmetry.space_group_name_H-M   'P 1'
#
loop_
_entity.id
_entity.type
_entity.pdbx_description
1 polymer ?
#
loop_
_entity_poly.entity_id
_entity_poly.type
_entity_poly.pdbx_seq_one_letter_code
_entity_poly.pdbx_strand_id
1 'polypeptide(L)'
;MRLLLALLLLAALPVQAEGFITRLLDKPVPGGVAVVQLGQGAQAPTARYQGKPVLVVKEEGRDWIAIVGIPLGTAAGEQRIEVSDDRRLAFTVGPRHYKEQRITLKNTRQVNPLPEDLKRIDRELAEQTRAYRSFSPGTPSNLLFDKPVNGPLSSPFGLRRFFNGEERNPHSGLDFAVGAGTPIKAPAAGKVILIGDYFFNGKTVFVDHGQGLISMFCHLSKVDVKLGQALPRGGVVGRVGATGRATGPHMHWNVSLNNVRVDPAIFIGAYTP
;
A
#
# COMPACT_ATOMS: atom_id res chain seq x y z
N MET A 1 -21.31 55.48 -38.48
CA MET A 1 -21.41 54.03 -38.24
C MET A 1 -20.66 53.74 -36.94
N ARG A 2 -21.38 53.61 -35.81
CA ARG A 2 -20.78 53.41 -34.47
C ARG A 2 -20.51 51.90 -34.28
N LEU A 3 -19.25 51.49 -34.20
CA LEU A 3 -18.89 50.13 -33.81
C LEU A 3 -18.94 50.02 -32.28
N LEU A 4 -19.87 49.22 -31.76
CA LEU A 4 -19.84 48.73 -30.39
C LEU A 4 -18.74 47.66 -30.28
N LEU A 5 -17.71 47.90 -29.47
CA LEU A 5 -16.82 46.85 -29.00
C LEU A 5 -17.51 46.12 -27.83
N ALA A 6 -17.93 44.89 -28.06
CA ALA A 6 -18.35 43.98 -26.99
C ALA A 6 -17.09 43.40 -26.33
N LEU A 7 -16.83 43.81 -25.08
CA LEU A 7 -15.76 43.25 -24.26
C LEU A 7 -16.23 41.90 -23.69
N LEU A 8 -15.78 40.80 -24.28
CA LEU A 8 -15.93 39.45 -23.72
C LEU A 8 -14.94 39.28 -22.56
N LEU A 9 -15.42 39.43 -21.32
CA LEU A 9 -14.69 38.97 -20.13
C LEU A 9 -14.66 37.44 -20.14
N LEU A 10 -13.52 36.85 -20.53
CA LEU A 10 -13.21 35.46 -20.18
C LEU A 10 -12.95 35.39 -18.67
N ALA A 11 -13.91 34.85 -17.92
CA ALA A 11 -13.67 34.39 -16.56
C ALA A 11 -12.73 33.17 -16.61
N ALA A 12 -11.44 33.40 -16.37
CA ALA A 12 -10.49 32.32 -16.13
C ALA A 12 -10.84 31.66 -14.79
N LEU A 13 -11.38 30.45 -14.83
CA LEU A 13 -11.50 29.61 -13.64
C LEU A 13 -10.09 29.39 -13.07
N PRO A 14 -9.86 29.57 -11.77
CA PRO A 14 -8.55 29.30 -11.18
C PRO A 14 -8.27 27.82 -11.32
N VAL A 15 -7.32 27.46 -12.19
CA VAL A 15 -6.68 26.14 -12.17
C VAL A 15 -5.91 26.08 -10.85
N GLN A 16 -6.52 25.49 -9.83
CA GLN A 16 -5.77 25.12 -8.65
C GLN A 16 -4.79 24.03 -9.07
N ALA A 17 -3.50 24.34 -9.04
CA ALA A 17 -2.46 23.36 -9.29
C ALA A 17 -2.59 22.25 -8.24
N GLU A 18 -2.76 21.01 -8.69
CA GLU A 18 -2.77 19.85 -7.79
C GLU A 18 -1.46 19.78 -6.99
N GLY A 19 -1.59 19.57 -5.68
CA GLY A 19 -0.44 19.48 -4.79
C GLY A 19 0.48 18.31 -5.13
N PHE A 20 1.72 18.36 -4.64
CA PHE A 20 2.73 17.35 -4.96
C PHE A 20 2.33 15.93 -4.52
N ILE A 21 1.69 15.77 -3.35
CA ILE A 21 1.29 14.46 -2.83
C ILE A 21 0.16 13.90 -3.68
N THR A 22 -0.82 14.73 -4.03
CA THR A 22 -1.93 14.40 -4.92
C THR A 22 -1.40 13.87 -6.26
N ARG A 23 -0.52 14.61 -6.93
CA ARG A 23 0.06 14.19 -8.23
C ARG A 23 0.81 12.87 -8.15
N LEU A 24 1.53 12.64 -7.06
CA LEU A 24 2.29 11.42 -6.85
C LEU A 24 1.36 10.21 -6.60
N LEU A 25 0.46 10.33 -5.63
CA LEU A 25 -0.26 9.19 -5.06
C LEU A 25 -1.61 8.91 -5.71
N ASP A 26 -2.25 9.91 -6.34
CA ASP A 26 -3.58 9.72 -6.92
C ASP A 26 -3.50 8.85 -8.18
N LYS A 27 -3.77 7.56 -8.02
CA LYS A 27 -3.78 6.51 -9.04
C LYS A 27 -5.03 5.65 -8.78
N PRO A 28 -6.24 6.19 -9.02
CA PRO A 28 -7.48 5.60 -8.53
C PRO A 28 -7.93 4.43 -9.42
N VAL A 29 -7.29 3.28 -9.22
CA VAL A 29 -7.59 2.00 -9.88
C VAL A 29 -7.76 0.89 -8.83
N PRO A 30 -8.32 -0.28 -9.16
CA PRO A 30 -8.36 -1.41 -8.24
C PRO A 30 -6.95 -1.79 -7.80
N GLY A 31 -6.66 -1.75 -6.50
CA GLY A 31 -5.31 -1.96 -5.96
C GLY A 31 -4.40 -0.73 -5.96
N GLY A 32 -4.92 0.42 -6.41
CA GLY A 32 -4.25 1.72 -6.37
C GLY A 32 -4.65 2.55 -5.15
N VAL A 33 -4.48 3.87 -5.29
CA VAL A 33 -4.74 4.87 -4.24
C VAL A 33 -5.54 6.02 -4.83
N ALA A 34 -6.56 6.50 -4.12
CA ALA A 34 -7.25 7.75 -4.42
C ALA A 34 -6.86 8.82 -3.40
N VAL A 35 -6.62 10.04 -3.86
CA VAL A 35 -6.43 11.21 -2.99
C VAL A 35 -7.68 12.08 -3.06
N VAL A 36 -8.39 12.20 -1.93
CA VAL A 36 -9.65 12.94 -1.85
C VAL A 36 -9.48 14.21 -1.03
N GLN A 37 -9.77 15.35 -1.65
CA GLN A 37 -9.71 16.66 -1.01
C GLN A 37 -10.82 16.80 0.04
N LEU A 38 -10.45 17.01 1.30
CA LEU A 38 -11.37 17.21 2.42
C LEU A 38 -11.63 18.70 2.70
N GLY A 39 -10.84 19.59 2.12
CA GLY A 39 -10.94 21.04 2.28
C GLY A 39 -10.06 21.58 3.42
N GLN A 40 -10.30 22.85 3.78
CA GLN A 40 -9.47 23.58 4.74
C GLN A 40 -10.10 23.61 6.13
N GLY A 41 -9.26 23.58 7.15
CA GLY A 41 -9.70 23.67 8.53
C GLY A 41 -8.53 23.65 9.51
N ALA A 42 -8.74 24.23 10.69
CA ALA A 42 -7.74 24.21 11.76
C ALA A 42 -7.52 22.80 12.34
N GLN A 43 -8.59 22.02 12.43
CA GLN A 43 -8.58 20.65 12.95
C GLN A 43 -8.61 19.63 11.81
N ALA A 44 -7.95 18.49 12.00
CA ALA A 44 -7.98 17.39 11.06
C ALA A 44 -9.37 16.72 11.07
N PRO A 45 -10.09 16.64 9.95
CA PRO A 45 -11.28 15.80 9.87
C PRO A 45 -10.88 14.32 9.93
N THR A 46 -11.82 13.45 10.30
CA THR A 46 -11.64 12.01 10.11
C THR A 46 -12.41 11.55 8.88
N ALA A 47 -11.90 10.52 8.19
CA ALA A 47 -12.55 9.94 7.03
C ALA A 47 -12.64 8.41 7.14
N ARG A 48 -13.68 7.84 6.52
CA ARG A 48 -13.86 6.39 6.38
C ARG A 48 -14.14 6.00 4.94
N TYR A 49 -13.62 4.84 4.54
CA TYR A 49 -13.95 4.20 3.27
C TYR A 49 -14.39 2.76 3.55
N GLN A 50 -15.60 2.39 3.13
CA GLN A 50 -16.21 1.09 3.42
C GLN A 50 -16.18 0.75 4.93
N GLY A 51 -16.50 1.75 5.77
CA GLY A 51 -16.49 1.64 7.24
C GLY A 51 -15.11 1.66 7.91
N LYS A 52 -14.01 1.60 7.14
CA LYS A 52 -12.63 1.57 7.67
C LYS A 52 -12.04 2.98 7.78
N PRO A 53 -11.33 3.32 8.86
CA PRO A 53 -10.69 4.63 8.99
C PRO A 53 -9.60 4.82 7.93
N VAL A 54 -9.50 6.04 7.40
CA VAL A 54 -8.61 6.43 6.31
C VAL A 54 -7.54 7.39 6.81
N LEU A 55 -6.33 7.29 6.24
CA LEU A 55 -5.23 8.22 6.50
C LEU A 55 -5.62 9.63 6.06
N VAL A 56 -5.54 10.60 6.97
CA VAL A 56 -5.75 12.02 6.69
C VAL A 56 -4.47 12.80 7.01
N VAL A 57 -4.00 13.57 6.03
CA VAL A 57 -2.81 14.42 6.15
C VAL A 57 -3.07 15.80 5.59
N LYS A 58 -2.20 16.75 5.93
CA LYS A 58 -2.23 18.10 5.39
C LYS A 58 -1.30 18.20 4.19
N GLU A 59 -1.82 18.58 3.04
CA GLU A 59 -1.05 18.87 1.82
C GLU A 59 -0.58 20.32 1.85
N GLU A 60 0.73 20.53 1.65
CA GLU A 60 1.38 21.86 1.58
C GLU A 60 1.03 22.79 2.76
N GLY A 61 0.67 22.22 3.92
CA GLY A 61 0.26 22.95 5.11
C GLY A 61 -1.11 23.62 5.02
N ARG A 62 -1.88 23.40 3.95
CA ARG A 62 -3.14 24.09 3.65
C ARG A 62 -4.34 23.15 3.70
N ASP A 63 -4.44 22.24 2.74
CA ASP A 63 -5.64 21.44 2.52
C ASP A 63 -5.54 20.07 3.20
N TRP A 64 -6.61 19.63 3.84
CA TRP A 64 -6.70 18.26 4.35
C TRP A 64 -7.04 17.32 3.19
N ILE A 65 -6.28 16.24 3.07
CA ILE A 65 -6.51 15.19 2.08
C ILE A 65 -6.62 13.83 2.75
N ALA A 66 -7.54 13.01 2.24
CA ALA A 66 -7.64 11.60 2.58
C ALA A 66 -6.86 10.77 1.54
N ILE A 67 -5.99 9.88 2.02
CA ILE A 67 -5.25 8.93 1.19
C ILE A 67 -5.92 7.56 1.30
N VAL A 68 -6.72 7.22 0.29
CA VAL A 68 -7.61 6.06 0.30
C VAL A 68 -6.97 4.92 -0.47
N GLY A 69 -6.69 3.81 0.20
CA GLY A 69 -6.34 2.56 -0.47
C GLY A 69 -7.57 1.89 -1.07
N ILE A 70 -7.47 1.50 -2.35
CA ILE A 70 -8.56 0.86 -3.10
C ILE A 70 -8.32 -0.67 -3.14
N PRO A 71 -9.24 -1.51 -2.68
CA PRO A 71 -9.13 -2.96 -2.82
C PRO A 71 -8.87 -3.39 -4.28
N LEU A 72 -8.04 -4.42 -4.47
CA LEU A 72 -7.73 -4.98 -5.79
C LEU A 72 -8.97 -5.52 -6.52
N GLY A 73 -10.00 -5.94 -5.79
CA GLY A 73 -11.26 -6.45 -6.35
C GLY A 73 -12.34 -5.39 -6.57
N THR A 74 -12.06 -4.10 -6.34
CA THR A 74 -13.04 -3.01 -6.56
C THR A 74 -13.37 -2.91 -8.05
N ALA A 75 -14.65 -2.78 -8.39
CA ALA A 75 -15.07 -2.53 -9.77
C ALA A 75 -14.82 -1.07 -10.16
N ALA A 76 -14.59 -0.80 -11.44
CA ALA A 76 -14.53 0.57 -11.95
C ALA A 76 -15.87 1.27 -11.75
N GLY A 77 -15.83 2.56 -11.41
CA GLY A 77 -17.01 3.37 -11.14
C GLY A 77 -16.83 4.33 -9.97
N GLU A 78 -17.91 5.05 -9.65
CA GLU A 78 -17.92 6.00 -8.53
C GLU A 78 -17.82 5.25 -7.20
N GLN A 79 -16.99 5.77 -6.30
CA GLN A 79 -16.82 5.37 -4.92
C GLN A 79 -17.00 6.60 -4.03
N ARG A 80 -17.22 6.38 -2.72
CA ARG A 80 -17.43 7.48 -1.77
C ARG A 80 -16.71 7.23 -0.44
N ILE A 81 -16.19 8.30 0.14
CA ILE A 81 -15.75 8.33 1.54
C ILE A 81 -16.76 9.09 2.40
N GLU A 82 -16.81 8.74 3.68
CA GLU A 82 -17.59 9.42 4.71
C GLU A 82 -16.65 10.28 5.56
N VAL A 83 -16.98 11.55 5.76
CA VAL A 83 -16.18 12.50 6.56
C VAL A 83 -16.89 12.78 7.88
N SER A 84 -16.15 13.14 8.93
CA SER A 84 -16.71 13.42 10.27
C SER A 84 -17.71 14.59 10.36
N ASP A 85 -17.80 15.41 9.32
CA ASP A 85 -18.76 16.52 9.20
C ASP A 85 -19.97 16.15 8.31
N ASP A 86 -20.29 14.85 8.26
CA ASP A 86 -21.40 14.23 7.51
C ASP A 86 -21.32 14.38 5.98
N ARG A 87 -20.25 14.98 5.44
CA ARG A 87 -20.02 15.02 4.00
C ARG A 87 -19.73 13.63 3.46
N ARG A 88 -20.26 13.36 2.27
CA ARG A 88 -19.91 12.21 1.44
C ARG A 88 -19.19 12.71 0.20
N LEU A 89 -17.90 12.41 0.10
CA LEU A 89 -17.06 12.88 -1.00
C LEU A 89 -16.82 11.74 -1.97
N ALA A 90 -17.12 11.99 -3.24
CA ALA A 90 -16.99 10.99 -4.31
C ALA A 90 -15.58 11.02 -4.93
N PHE A 91 -15.16 9.86 -5.43
CA PHE A 91 -14.00 9.70 -6.30
C PHE A 91 -14.28 8.58 -7.30
N THR A 92 -13.63 8.61 -8.46
CA THR A 92 -13.87 7.64 -9.54
C THR A 92 -12.72 6.65 -9.64
N VAL A 93 -13.05 5.36 -9.57
CA VAL A 93 -12.09 4.27 -9.81
C VAL A 93 -12.12 3.89 -11.29
N GLY A 94 -10.99 4.02 -11.98
CA GLY A 94 -10.82 3.60 -13.36
C GLY A 94 -10.56 2.08 -13.50
N PRO A 95 -10.68 1.51 -14.71
CA PRO A 95 -10.35 0.10 -14.94
C PRO A 95 -8.84 -0.17 -14.86
N ARG A 96 -8.45 -1.39 -14.50
CA ARG A 96 -7.05 -1.86 -14.54
C ARG A 96 -6.99 -3.34 -14.91
N HIS A 97 -6.07 -3.68 -15.81
CA HIS A 97 -5.79 -5.06 -16.19
C HIS A 97 -4.43 -5.49 -15.66
N TYR A 98 -4.41 -6.58 -14.90
CA TYR A 98 -3.19 -7.16 -14.36
C TYR A 98 -2.75 -8.37 -15.18
N LYS A 99 -1.44 -8.44 -15.46
CA LYS A 99 -0.83 -9.55 -16.20
C LYS A 99 -0.94 -10.86 -15.42
N GLU A 100 -0.99 -11.97 -16.14
CA GLU A 100 -0.93 -13.30 -15.57
C GLU A 100 0.51 -13.79 -15.44
N GLN A 101 0.76 -14.60 -14.41
CA GLN A 101 2.02 -15.29 -14.18
C GLN A 101 1.74 -16.74 -13.78
N ARG A 102 2.35 -17.69 -14.49
CA ARG A 102 2.27 -19.12 -14.18
C ARG A 102 3.60 -19.57 -13.58
N ILE A 103 3.56 -20.19 -12.40
CA ILE A 103 4.76 -20.66 -11.69
C ILE A 103 4.57 -22.13 -11.33
N THR A 104 5.59 -22.94 -11.60
CA THR A 104 5.65 -24.33 -11.14
C THR A 104 6.43 -24.40 -9.84
N LEU A 105 5.77 -24.82 -8.76
CA LEU A 105 6.38 -24.99 -7.45
C LEU A 105 6.65 -26.47 -7.18
N LYS A 106 7.92 -26.78 -6.85
CA LYS A 106 8.34 -28.15 -6.45
C LYS A 106 7.74 -28.57 -5.11
N ASN A 107 7.56 -27.62 -4.19
CA ASN A 107 6.94 -27.89 -2.89
C ASN A 107 5.41 -27.88 -3.01
N THR A 108 4.84 -29.06 -3.22
CA THR A 108 3.39 -29.24 -3.35
C THR A 108 2.63 -28.93 -2.07
N ARG A 109 3.22 -29.11 -0.88
CA ARG A 109 2.58 -28.78 0.42
C ARG A 109 2.32 -27.28 0.60
N GLN A 110 3.08 -26.44 -0.10
CA GLN A 110 2.87 -24.99 -0.15
C GLN A 110 1.95 -24.55 -1.32
N VAL A 111 1.55 -25.48 -2.18
CA VAL A 111 0.53 -25.27 -3.22
C VAL A 111 -0.83 -25.74 -2.70
N ASN A 112 -0.83 -26.93 -2.07
CA ASN A 112 -1.96 -27.66 -1.51
C ASN A 112 -1.61 -28.08 -0.07
N PRO A 113 -1.90 -27.22 0.93
CA PRO A 113 -1.57 -27.48 2.34
C PRO A 113 -2.33 -28.67 2.94
N LEU A 114 -1.71 -29.34 3.90
CA LEU A 114 -2.37 -30.39 4.68
C LEU A 114 -3.40 -29.80 5.67
N PRO A 115 -4.37 -30.56 6.18
CA PRO A 115 -5.33 -30.06 7.17
C PRO A 115 -4.67 -29.46 8.43
N GLU A 116 -3.53 -29.99 8.86
CA GLU A 116 -2.74 -29.42 9.97
C GLU A 116 -2.11 -28.07 9.62
N ASP A 117 -1.69 -27.89 8.37
CA ASP A 117 -1.16 -26.61 7.88
C ASP A 117 -2.27 -25.57 7.83
N LEU A 118 -3.50 -25.97 7.46
CA LEU A 118 -4.65 -25.05 7.41
C LEU A 118 -4.93 -24.41 8.78
N LYS A 119 -4.88 -25.17 9.88
CA LYS A 119 -5.04 -24.61 11.23
C LYS A 119 -3.97 -23.57 11.55
N ARG A 120 -2.72 -23.82 11.16
CA ARG A 120 -1.61 -22.87 11.30
C ARG A 120 -1.85 -21.62 10.44
N ILE A 121 -2.20 -21.82 9.17
CA ILE A 121 -2.46 -20.76 8.20
C ILE A 121 -3.58 -19.84 8.68
N ASP A 122 -4.67 -20.38 9.20
CA ASP A 122 -5.81 -19.59 9.67
C ASP A 122 -5.44 -18.70 10.88
N ARG A 123 -4.67 -19.25 11.83
CA ARG A 123 -4.14 -18.48 12.96
C ARG A 123 -3.22 -17.35 12.49
N GLU A 124 -2.28 -17.66 11.60
CA GLU A 124 -1.31 -16.70 11.06
C GLU A 124 -1.99 -15.62 10.21
N LEU A 125 -3.05 -15.97 9.47
CA LEU A 125 -3.88 -15.03 8.74
C LEU A 125 -4.61 -14.09 9.68
N ALA A 126 -5.17 -14.61 10.78
CA ALA A 126 -5.84 -13.78 11.78
C ALA A 126 -4.87 -12.81 12.46
N GLU A 127 -3.64 -13.24 12.78
CA GLU A 127 -2.58 -12.38 13.32
C GLU A 127 -2.23 -11.23 12.38
N GLN A 128 -1.92 -11.55 11.11
CA GLN A 128 -1.56 -10.53 10.11
C GLN A 128 -2.73 -9.59 9.78
N THR A 129 -3.97 -10.11 9.79
CA THR A 129 -5.17 -9.31 9.58
C THR A 129 -5.37 -8.31 10.71
N ARG A 130 -5.09 -8.69 11.98
CA ARG A 130 -5.13 -7.74 13.10
C ARG A 130 -4.10 -6.64 12.94
N ALA A 131 -2.89 -6.96 12.48
CA ALA A 131 -1.86 -5.96 12.20
C ALA A 131 -2.30 -4.97 11.11
N TYR A 132 -2.83 -5.43 9.96
CA TYR A 132 -3.33 -4.52 8.92
C TYR A 132 -4.54 -3.66 9.33
N ARG A 133 -5.29 -4.08 10.35
CA ARG A 133 -6.42 -3.32 10.91
C ARG A 133 -5.99 -2.25 11.91
N SER A 134 -4.72 -2.21 12.33
CA SER A 134 -4.26 -1.20 13.28
C SER A 134 -4.37 0.20 12.68
N PHE A 135 -4.89 1.14 13.46
CA PHE A 135 -4.98 2.55 13.09
C PHE A 135 -4.46 3.39 14.25
N SER A 136 -3.14 3.63 14.27
CA SER A 136 -2.50 4.45 15.29
C SER A 136 -2.65 5.95 14.96
N PRO A 137 -2.69 6.85 15.97
CA PRO A 137 -2.98 8.27 15.74
C PRO A 137 -1.82 9.06 15.13
N GLY A 138 -0.63 8.47 14.95
CA GLY A 138 0.55 9.16 14.42
C GLY A 138 0.41 9.53 12.94
N THR A 139 0.93 10.68 12.54
CA THR A 139 1.06 11.05 11.12
C THR A 139 2.34 10.43 10.54
N PRO A 140 2.27 9.79 9.35
CA PRO A 140 3.46 9.29 8.67
C PRO A 140 4.54 10.36 8.47
N SER A 141 5.81 10.00 8.69
CA SER A 141 6.94 10.92 8.49
C SER A 141 7.10 11.39 7.04
N ASN A 142 6.65 10.57 6.09
CA ASN A 142 6.67 10.82 4.66
C ASN A 142 5.67 9.90 3.96
N LEU A 143 5.12 10.37 2.84
CA LEU A 143 4.27 9.54 1.96
C LEU A 143 4.96 9.18 0.64
N LEU A 144 5.96 9.96 0.21
CA LEU A 144 6.94 9.49 -0.76
C LEU A 144 7.95 8.61 -0.01
N PHE A 145 7.93 7.33 -0.29
CA PHE A 145 8.73 6.31 0.36
C PHE A 145 10.13 6.18 -0.25
N ASP A 146 11.10 5.83 0.60
CA ASP A 146 12.35 5.26 0.11
C ASP A 146 12.12 3.83 -0.38
N LYS A 147 12.88 3.42 -1.39
CA LYS A 147 12.97 2.00 -1.72
C LYS A 147 13.55 1.24 -0.52
N PRO A 148 12.92 0.15 -0.05
CA PRO A 148 13.43 -0.63 1.08
C PRO A 148 14.80 -1.27 0.81
N VAL A 149 15.13 -1.49 -0.46
CA VAL A 149 16.42 -2.00 -0.93
C VAL A 149 16.86 -1.27 -2.20
N ASN A 150 18.17 -1.18 -2.42
CA ASN A 150 18.73 -0.70 -3.68
C ASN A 150 18.83 -1.88 -4.65
N GLY A 151 17.88 -2.01 -5.55
CA GLY A 151 17.86 -3.06 -6.56
C GLY A 151 16.78 -2.85 -7.61
N PRO A 152 16.81 -3.66 -8.69
CA PRO A 152 15.78 -3.63 -9.72
C PRO A 152 14.46 -4.20 -9.21
N LEU A 153 13.36 -3.62 -9.67
CA LEU A 153 12.01 -4.19 -9.50
C LEU A 153 11.92 -5.49 -10.31
N SER A 154 11.23 -6.50 -9.76
CA SER A 154 11.02 -7.78 -10.43
C SER A 154 9.53 -8.07 -10.66
N SER A 155 8.85 -8.68 -9.69
CA SER A 155 7.42 -9.04 -9.79
C SER A 155 6.55 -7.86 -9.34
N PRO A 156 5.77 -7.23 -10.23
CA PRO A 156 4.89 -6.11 -9.87
C PRO A 156 3.68 -6.56 -9.06
N PHE A 157 3.05 -5.60 -8.40
CA PHE A 157 1.79 -5.76 -7.69
C PHE A 157 0.64 -6.18 -8.62
N GLY A 158 -0.32 -6.91 -8.07
CA GLY A 158 -1.57 -7.30 -8.69
C GLY A 158 -1.48 -8.43 -9.71
N LEU A 159 -0.28 -8.94 -10.02
CA LEU A 159 -0.11 -10.08 -10.93
C LEU A 159 -1.03 -11.24 -10.55
N ARG A 160 -1.83 -11.70 -11.52
CA ARG A 160 -2.68 -12.88 -11.35
C ARG A 160 -1.79 -14.12 -11.37
N ARG A 161 -1.72 -14.82 -10.23
CA ARG A 161 -0.79 -15.93 -10.04
C ARG A 161 -1.51 -17.26 -10.21
N PHE A 162 -0.90 -18.14 -10.98
CA PHE A 162 -1.32 -19.53 -11.14
C PHE A 162 -0.17 -20.43 -10.69
N PHE A 163 -0.41 -21.28 -9.69
CA PHE A 163 0.58 -22.22 -9.19
C PHE A 163 0.17 -23.64 -9.56
N ASN A 164 1.05 -24.32 -10.30
CA ASN A 164 0.80 -25.68 -10.82
C ASN A 164 -0.54 -25.80 -11.57
N GLY A 165 -0.92 -24.77 -12.32
CA GLY A 165 -2.15 -24.73 -13.14
C GLY A 165 -3.37 -24.13 -12.45
N GLU A 166 -3.35 -23.93 -11.13
CA GLU A 166 -4.49 -23.42 -10.38
C GLU A 166 -4.34 -21.94 -10.02
N GLU A 167 -5.40 -21.15 -10.16
CA GLU A 167 -5.40 -19.74 -9.75
C GLU A 167 -5.20 -19.62 -8.22
N ARG A 168 -4.45 -18.59 -7.84
CA ARG A 168 -4.13 -18.26 -6.45
C ARG A 168 -4.31 -16.76 -6.25
N ASN A 169 -4.25 -16.34 -4.99
CA ASN A 169 -4.31 -14.93 -4.64
C ASN A 169 -3.29 -14.13 -5.48
N PRO A 170 -3.72 -12.99 -6.06
CA PRO A 170 -2.82 -12.11 -6.80
C PRO A 170 -1.62 -11.68 -5.96
N HIS A 171 -0.56 -11.25 -6.64
CA HIS A 171 0.62 -10.73 -5.98
C HIS A 171 0.27 -9.45 -5.20
N SER A 172 0.27 -9.52 -3.87
CA SER A 172 -0.21 -8.43 -3.02
C SER A 172 0.81 -7.32 -2.74
N GLY A 173 1.98 -7.40 -3.36
CA GLY A 173 3.13 -6.55 -3.05
C GLY A 173 4.01 -6.31 -4.27
N LEU A 174 5.19 -5.74 -4.02
CA LEU A 174 6.21 -5.46 -5.00
C LEU A 174 7.49 -6.21 -4.64
N ASP A 175 8.05 -6.94 -5.61
CA ASP A 175 9.30 -7.67 -5.41
C ASP A 175 10.49 -6.91 -5.99
N PHE A 176 11.64 -7.05 -5.33
CA PHE A 176 12.94 -6.60 -5.82
C PHE A 176 13.87 -7.81 -6.01
N ALA A 177 14.58 -7.86 -7.13
CA ALA A 177 15.57 -8.89 -7.41
C ALA A 177 16.92 -8.50 -6.79
N VAL A 178 17.12 -8.89 -5.53
CA VAL A 178 18.34 -8.65 -4.75
C VAL A 178 18.77 -9.91 -4.02
N GLY A 179 20.08 -10.07 -3.80
CA GLY A 179 20.66 -11.25 -3.18
C GLY A 179 20.30 -11.42 -1.70
N ALA A 180 20.37 -12.67 -1.21
CA ALA A 180 20.22 -12.97 0.21
C ALA A 180 21.22 -12.18 1.06
N GLY A 181 20.81 -11.78 2.26
CA GLY A 181 21.63 -10.98 3.18
C GLY A 181 21.61 -9.47 2.92
N THR A 182 21.02 -9.01 1.80
CA THR A 182 20.83 -7.58 1.54
C THR A 182 20.03 -6.93 2.67
N PRO A 183 20.50 -5.84 3.30
CA PRO A 183 19.73 -5.15 4.33
C PRO A 183 18.47 -4.50 3.77
N ILE A 184 17.34 -4.77 4.42
CA ILE A 184 16.04 -4.18 4.15
C ILE A 184 15.85 -2.99 5.10
N LYS A 185 15.54 -1.82 4.56
CA LYS A 185 15.36 -0.57 5.30
C LYS A 185 13.89 -0.16 5.37
N ALA A 186 13.51 0.53 6.44
CA ALA A 186 12.18 1.10 6.60
C ALA A 186 11.97 2.27 5.61
N PRO A 187 10.92 2.26 4.77
CA PRO A 187 10.66 3.28 3.75
C PRO A 187 10.23 4.65 4.32
N ALA A 188 9.70 4.62 5.54
CA ALA A 188 9.32 5.75 6.37
C ALA A 188 9.57 5.37 7.84
N ALA A 189 9.60 6.36 8.73
CA ALA A 189 9.65 6.10 10.17
C ALA A 189 8.38 5.36 10.62
N GLY A 190 8.47 4.60 11.70
CA GLY A 190 7.33 3.85 12.22
C GLY A 190 7.66 2.98 13.40
N LYS A 191 6.70 2.12 13.77
CA LYS A 191 6.83 1.18 14.88
C LYS A 191 6.65 -0.24 14.39
N VAL A 192 7.50 -1.16 14.83
CA VAL A 192 7.33 -2.59 14.57
C VAL A 192 6.10 -3.09 15.33
N ILE A 193 5.07 -3.53 14.62
CA ILE A 193 3.78 -3.96 15.21
C ILE A 193 3.53 -5.48 15.13
N LEU A 194 4.29 -6.20 14.30
CA LEU A 194 4.20 -7.65 14.19
C LEU A 194 5.52 -8.22 13.67
N ILE A 195 5.96 -9.33 14.27
CA ILE A 195 7.03 -10.18 13.76
C ILE A 195 6.52 -11.62 13.83
N GLY A 196 6.79 -12.42 12.80
CA GLY A 196 6.43 -13.84 12.82
C GLY A 196 7.23 -14.67 11.82
N ASP A 197 7.12 -16.00 11.93
CA ASP A 197 7.66 -16.96 10.96
C ASP A 197 6.50 -17.82 10.43
N TYR A 198 5.97 -17.41 9.29
CA TYR A 198 4.70 -17.88 8.77
C TYR A 198 4.86 -18.94 7.68
N PHE A 199 3.85 -19.79 7.51
CA PHE A 199 3.87 -20.90 6.57
C PHE A 199 4.16 -20.44 5.13
N PHE A 200 3.48 -19.39 4.66
CA PHE A 200 3.70 -18.83 3.32
C PHE A 200 4.70 -17.68 3.32
N ASN A 201 4.61 -16.76 4.27
CA ASN A 201 5.41 -15.53 4.25
C ASN A 201 6.80 -15.71 4.86
N GLY A 202 7.07 -16.83 5.54
CA GLY A 202 8.33 -17.03 6.26
C GLY A 202 8.54 -15.95 7.31
N LYS A 203 9.79 -15.58 7.55
CA LYS A 203 10.14 -14.51 8.49
C LYS A 203 9.62 -13.18 7.96
N THR A 204 8.76 -12.56 8.76
CA THR A 204 7.94 -11.42 8.36
C THR A 204 7.99 -10.33 9.42
N VAL A 205 8.06 -9.07 8.98
CA VAL A 205 8.03 -7.88 9.85
C VAL A 205 7.03 -6.88 9.31
N PHE A 206 6.20 -6.33 10.20
CA PHE A 206 5.28 -5.23 9.91
C PHE A 206 5.73 -3.96 10.62
N VAL A 207 5.72 -2.85 9.90
CA VAL A 207 6.02 -1.51 10.40
C VAL A 207 4.79 -0.62 10.18
N ASP A 208 4.21 -0.13 11.27
CA ASP A 208 3.14 0.87 11.27
C ASP A 208 3.73 2.27 11.18
N HIS A 209 3.39 3.00 10.12
CA HIS A 209 3.84 4.37 9.88
C HIS A 209 2.86 5.41 10.43
N GLY A 210 1.68 4.98 10.91
CA GLY A 210 0.63 5.88 11.38
C GLY A 210 -0.64 5.80 10.54
N GLN A 211 -1.80 5.96 11.20
CA GLN A 211 -3.12 6.05 10.59
C GLN A 211 -3.41 4.95 9.54
N GLY A 212 -2.98 3.72 9.83
CA GLY A 212 -3.23 2.57 8.97
C GLY A 212 -2.37 2.50 7.71
N LEU A 213 -1.35 3.36 7.56
CA LEU A 213 -0.29 3.21 6.58
C LEU A 213 0.76 2.22 7.10
N ILE A 214 0.82 1.03 6.52
CA ILE A 214 1.63 -0.07 7.06
C ILE A 214 2.48 -0.68 5.95
N SER A 215 3.78 -0.85 6.22
CA SER A 215 4.66 -1.70 5.41
C SER A 215 4.78 -3.10 6.01
N MET A 216 4.82 -4.11 5.16
CA MET A 216 5.17 -5.48 5.55
C MET A 216 6.27 -6.02 4.64
N PHE A 217 7.24 -6.69 5.27
CA PHE A 217 8.40 -7.31 4.63
C PHE A 217 8.39 -8.79 4.97
N CYS A 218 8.53 -9.66 3.98
CA CYS A 218 8.54 -11.11 4.22
C CYS A 218 9.61 -11.85 3.43
N HIS A 219 9.68 -13.17 3.64
CA HIS A 219 10.72 -14.06 3.14
C HIS A 219 12.12 -13.75 3.69
N LEU A 220 12.23 -13.03 4.82
CA LEU A 220 13.51 -12.61 5.38
C LEU A 220 14.39 -13.82 5.75
N SER A 221 15.71 -13.67 5.62
CA SER A 221 16.67 -14.62 6.18
C SER A 221 16.90 -14.35 7.67
N LYS A 222 16.87 -13.07 8.06
CA LYS A 222 17.07 -12.60 9.42
C LYS A 222 16.20 -11.39 9.72
N VAL A 223 15.67 -11.33 10.94
CA VAL A 223 14.99 -10.15 11.49
C VAL A 223 15.98 -9.43 12.41
N ASP A 224 16.23 -8.14 12.17
CA ASP A 224 17.21 -7.34 12.92
C ASP A 224 16.53 -6.38 13.93
N VAL A 225 15.20 -6.48 14.10
CA VAL A 225 14.38 -5.61 14.96
C VAL A 225 13.54 -6.40 15.96
N LYS A 226 13.00 -5.71 16.97
CA LYS A 226 12.13 -6.28 18.01
C LYS A 226 10.71 -5.74 17.90
N LEU A 227 9.73 -6.54 18.34
CA LEU A 227 8.35 -6.09 18.45
C LEU A 227 8.26 -4.84 19.33
N GLY A 228 7.52 -3.83 18.89
CA GLY A 228 7.36 -2.56 19.58
C GLY A 228 8.47 -1.53 19.35
N GLN A 229 9.56 -1.91 18.67
CA GLN A 229 10.67 -1.00 18.38
C GLN A 229 10.24 0.13 17.45
N ALA A 230 10.58 1.37 17.82
CA ALA A 230 10.50 2.52 16.91
C ALA A 230 11.69 2.49 15.94
N LEU A 231 11.43 2.78 14.67
CA LEU A 231 12.41 2.81 13.60
C LEU A 231 12.37 4.16 12.91
N PRO A 232 13.54 4.81 12.69
CA PRO A 232 13.60 5.94 11.78
C PRO A 232 13.45 5.47 10.33
N ARG A 233 13.10 6.40 9.43
CA ARG A 233 13.24 6.19 7.98
C ARG A 233 14.68 5.76 7.68
N GLY A 234 14.84 4.73 6.86
CA GLY A 234 16.14 4.13 6.54
C GLY A 234 16.69 3.15 7.58
N GLY A 235 16.06 2.99 8.74
CA GLY A 235 16.44 2.01 9.76
C GLY A 235 16.36 0.58 9.23
N VAL A 236 17.34 -0.26 9.57
CA VAL A 236 17.39 -1.65 9.09
C VAL A 236 16.36 -2.51 9.82
N VAL A 237 15.48 -3.16 9.06
CA VAL A 237 14.42 -4.05 9.54
C VAL A 237 14.91 -5.49 9.65
N GLY A 238 15.75 -5.91 8.70
CA GLY A 238 16.24 -7.27 8.58
C GLY A 238 16.97 -7.48 7.28
N ARG A 239 17.04 -8.75 6.86
CA ARG A 239 17.85 -9.19 5.72
C ARG A 239 17.03 -10.00 4.74
N VAL A 240 17.23 -9.73 3.45
CA VAL A 240 16.63 -10.49 2.34
C VAL A 240 16.96 -11.98 2.47
N GLY A 241 15.99 -12.83 2.16
CA GLY A 241 16.13 -14.28 2.19
C GLY A 241 15.17 -14.97 1.24
N ALA A 242 14.87 -16.23 1.55
CA ALA A 242 13.94 -17.07 0.81
C ALA A 242 13.13 -17.98 1.76
N THR A 243 12.79 -17.50 2.96
CA THR A 243 11.98 -18.29 3.91
C THR A 243 10.51 -18.33 3.50
N GLY A 244 9.76 -19.34 3.94
CA GLY A 244 8.35 -19.53 3.55
C GLY A 244 8.21 -20.09 2.13
N ARG A 245 7.24 -19.58 1.36
CA ARG A 245 6.97 -19.97 -0.03
C ARG A 245 7.66 -19.01 -0.99
N ALA A 246 8.95 -19.25 -1.21
CA ALA A 246 9.80 -18.50 -2.14
C ALA A 246 10.55 -19.47 -3.07
N THR A 247 10.72 -19.11 -4.35
CA THR A 247 11.51 -19.92 -5.32
C THR A 247 12.99 -19.58 -5.33
N GLY A 248 13.39 -18.51 -4.64
CA GLY A 248 14.76 -18.04 -4.49
C GLY A 248 14.81 -16.72 -3.72
N PRO A 249 16.01 -16.21 -3.41
CA PRO A 249 16.15 -14.94 -2.70
C PRO A 249 15.54 -13.77 -3.46
N HIS A 250 14.66 -13.03 -2.79
CA HIS A 250 14.08 -11.77 -3.27
C HIS A 250 13.56 -10.97 -2.07
N MET A 251 13.34 -9.68 -2.27
CA MET A 251 12.70 -8.84 -1.26
C MET A 251 11.25 -8.62 -1.66
N HIS A 252 10.31 -9.09 -0.83
CA HIS A 252 8.87 -8.83 -1.02
C HIS A 252 8.41 -7.72 -0.08
N TRP A 253 7.64 -6.77 -0.62
CA TRP A 253 7.12 -5.62 0.09
C TRP A 253 5.63 -5.42 -0.13
N ASN A 254 4.85 -5.43 0.94
CA ASN A 254 3.47 -4.97 0.91
C ASN A 254 3.38 -3.55 1.48
N VAL A 255 2.55 -2.71 0.87
CA VAL A 255 2.05 -1.46 1.46
C VAL A 255 0.55 -1.60 1.66
N SER A 256 0.06 -1.12 2.80
CA SER A 256 -1.37 -1.13 3.13
C SER A 256 -1.83 0.24 3.59
N LEU A 257 -3.05 0.60 3.17
CA LEU A 257 -3.83 1.73 3.63
C LEU A 257 -5.22 1.21 4.00
N ASN A 258 -5.83 1.72 5.09
CA ASN A 258 -7.20 1.37 5.50
C ASN A 258 -7.52 -0.14 5.36
N ASN A 259 -6.62 -1.00 5.85
CA ASN A 259 -6.70 -2.46 5.78
C ASN A 259 -7.00 -3.01 4.37
N VAL A 260 -6.34 -2.46 3.35
CA VAL A 260 -6.25 -3.01 2.00
C VAL A 260 -4.81 -2.97 1.51
N ARG A 261 -4.37 -3.93 0.71
CA ARG A 261 -3.05 -3.89 0.06
C ARG A 261 -3.16 -3.06 -1.22
N VAL A 262 -2.18 -2.18 -1.42
CA VAL A 262 -2.09 -1.27 -2.56
C VAL A 262 -0.72 -1.37 -3.20
N ASP A 263 -0.61 -0.95 -4.46
CA ASP A 263 0.64 -1.01 -5.22
C ASP A 263 1.76 -0.15 -4.59
N PRO A 264 2.82 -0.77 -4.04
CA PRO A 264 3.95 -0.03 -3.46
C PRO A 264 4.69 0.85 -4.49
N ALA A 265 4.58 0.55 -5.79
CA ALA A 265 5.23 1.32 -6.85
C ALA A 265 4.74 2.78 -6.89
N ILE A 266 3.50 3.03 -6.47
CA ILE A 266 2.91 4.37 -6.35
C ILE A 266 3.75 5.23 -5.38
N PHE A 267 4.11 4.68 -4.22
CA PHE A 267 4.78 5.39 -3.15
C PHE A 267 6.26 5.69 -3.43
N ILE A 268 6.85 5.04 -4.44
CA ILE A 268 8.24 5.27 -4.86
C ILE A 268 8.34 5.94 -6.25
N GLY A 269 7.21 6.43 -6.79
CA GLY A 269 7.17 7.10 -8.10
C GLY A 269 7.48 6.18 -9.28
N ALA A 270 7.23 4.87 -9.15
CA ALA A 270 7.51 3.86 -10.17
C ALA A 270 6.23 3.20 -10.74
N TYR A 271 5.05 3.76 -10.43
CA TYR A 271 3.79 3.24 -10.95
C TYR A 271 3.74 3.37 -12.48
N THR A 272 3.36 2.27 -13.13
CA THR A 272 3.11 2.22 -14.57
C THR A 272 1.62 1.94 -14.81
N PRO A 273 0.90 2.79 -15.58
CA PRO A 273 -0.53 2.66 -15.85
C PRO A 273 -0.99 1.34 -16.47
#